data_AF-A0A1I6RVI6-F1
#
_entry.id   AF-A0A1I6RVI6-F1
#
_cell.length_a   1.000
_cell.length_b   1.000
_cell.length_c   1.000
_cell.angle_alpha   90.00
_cell.angle_beta   90.00
_cell.angle_gamma   90.00
#
_symmetry.space_group_name_H-M   'P 1'
#
loop_
_entity.id
_entity.type
_entity.pdbx_description
1 polymer ?
#
loop_
_entity_poly.entity_id
_entity_poly.type
_entity_poly.pdbx_seq_one_letter_code
_entity_poly.pdbx_strand_id
1 'polypeptide(L)'
;MDYNVFLKQVINGDWKSTQKGFIVYTPEKTIECFEDISNEKDIFLADFKYVEDLLFEACSNVIEKFSRSENNKDVFVIALYVDTEGGYCGISINTEPEYRKIIDKWYPDESEEELNSLYGVRYHDSAFPFTFFSELITPQLEEITNAYYCINTEHPILDVQRKIAFHKSFFEENLILIGINVVNRLKNIFSLLDTTEDFFAYVTLHDVNAELSELLIKKTVPNLLFDQLFSKK
;
A
#
# COMPACT_ATOMS: atom_id res chain seq x y z
N MET A 1 23.28 -1.03 7.58
CA MET A 1 22.95 -1.18 6.14
C MET A 1 22.34 0.14 5.71
N ASP A 2 22.70 0.65 4.54
CA ASP A 2 22.04 1.84 3.99
C ASP A 2 20.54 1.54 3.78
N TYR A 3 19.66 2.45 4.19
CA TYR A 3 18.21 2.21 4.17
C TYR A 3 17.67 2.02 2.75
N ASN A 4 18.21 2.75 1.75
CA ASN A 4 17.82 2.53 0.36
C ASN A 4 18.29 1.16 -0.15
N VAL A 5 19.48 0.70 0.25
CA VAL A 5 19.96 -0.65 -0.07
C VAL A 5 19.06 -1.72 0.55
N PHE A 6 18.63 -1.52 1.79
CA PHE A 6 17.68 -2.40 2.46
C PHE A 6 16.35 -2.49 1.67
N LEU A 7 15.73 -1.35 1.38
CA LEU A 7 14.46 -1.32 0.65
C LEU A 7 14.58 -1.95 -0.74
N LYS A 8 15.68 -1.71 -1.47
CA LYS A 8 15.93 -2.40 -2.76
C LYS A 8 15.97 -3.91 -2.60
N GLN A 9 16.60 -4.43 -1.56
CA GLN A 9 16.64 -5.88 -1.30
C GLN A 9 15.24 -6.42 -0.97
N VAL A 10 14.46 -5.70 -0.16
CA VAL A 10 13.07 -6.07 0.17
C VAL A 10 12.22 -6.11 -1.11
N ILE A 11 12.20 -5.02 -1.87
CA ILE A 11 11.36 -4.88 -3.07
C ILE A 11 11.76 -5.91 -4.14
N ASN A 12 13.04 -6.30 -4.20
CA ASN A 12 13.51 -7.37 -5.10
C ASN A 12 13.26 -8.80 -4.59
N GLY A 13 12.87 -8.98 -3.33
CA GLY A 13 12.70 -10.29 -2.71
C GLY A 13 14.02 -10.96 -2.30
N ASP A 14 15.12 -10.19 -2.26
CA ASP A 14 16.46 -10.66 -1.89
C ASP A 14 16.69 -10.59 -0.36
N TRP A 15 15.86 -9.83 0.34
CA TRP A 15 15.99 -9.66 1.78
C TRP A 15 15.44 -10.87 2.57
N LYS A 16 16.12 -11.23 3.65
CA LYS A 16 15.69 -12.27 4.59
C LYS A 16 15.92 -11.85 6.03
N SER A 17 14.87 -11.87 6.84
CA SER A 17 15.00 -11.68 8.27
C SER A 17 15.74 -12.85 8.91
N THR A 18 16.55 -12.54 9.92
CA THR A 18 17.12 -13.55 10.83
C THR A 18 16.38 -13.59 12.17
N GLN A 19 15.42 -12.69 12.38
CA GLN A 19 14.66 -12.62 13.63
C GLN A 19 13.70 -13.80 13.73
N LYS A 20 13.62 -14.37 14.93
CA LYS A 20 12.77 -15.51 15.26
C LYS A 20 11.84 -15.18 16.41
N GLY A 21 10.77 -15.96 16.53
CA GLY A 21 9.74 -15.80 17.53
C GLY A 21 8.71 -14.75 17.13
N PHE A 22 7.98 -14.31 18.14
CA PHE A 22 6.78 -13.50 18.02
C PHE A 22 6.89 -12.28 18.93
N ILE A 23 6.22 -11.22 18.52
CA ILE A 23 6.00 -10.02 19.30
C ILE A 23 4.50 -9.78 19.38
N VAL A 24 4.01 -9.51 20.58
CA VAL A 24 2.59 -9.52 20.90
C VAL A 24 2.21 -8.20 21.55
N TYR A 25 1.16 -7.58 21.03
CA TYR A 25 0.50 -6.44 21.66
C TYR A 25 -0.74 -6.89 22.40
N THR A 26 -0.98 -6.36 23.59
CA THR A 26 -2.06 -6.80 24.49
C THR A 26 -3.11 -5.71 24.73
N PRO A 27 -4.34 -6.08 25.15
CA PRO A 27 -5.34 -5.12 25.62
C PRO A 27 -4.88 -4.25 26.79
N GLU A 28 -3.95 -4.75 27.60
CA GLU A 28 -3.33 -4.01 28.71
C GLU A 28 -2.28 -2.99 28.26
N LYS A 29 -2.10 -2.81 26.95
CA LYS A 29 -1.11 -1.93 26.33
C LYS A 29 0.32 -2.32 26.73
N THR A 30 0.62 -3.61 26.62
CA THR A 30 1.97 -4.15 26.80
C THR A 30 2.48 -4.76 25.50
N ILE A 31 3.81 -4.73 25.33
CA ILE A 31 4.51 -5.42 24.26
C ILE A 31 5.27 -6.59 24.87
N GLU A 32 4.95 -7.79 24.43
CA GLU A 32 5.49 -9.05 24.97
C GLU A 32 6.21 -9.83 23.86
N CYS A 33 7.31 -10.50 24.21
CA CYS A 33 8.10 -11.31 23.27
C CYS A 33 7.98 -12.79 23.62
N PHE A 34 7.73 -13.62 22.60
CA PHE A 34 7.60 -15.06 22.73
C PHE A 34 8.54 -15.77 21.74
N GLU A 35 9.12 -16.90 22.14
CA GLU A 35 9.82 -17.79 21.19
C GLU A 35 8.83 -18.66 20.41
N ASP A 36 7.74 -19.06 21.07
CA ASP A 36 6.66 -19.87 20.50
C ASP A 36 5.33 -19.46 21.14
N ILE A 37 4.26 -19.44 20.34
CA ILE A 37 2.88 -19.15 20.75
C ILE A 37 1.94 -20.34 20.55
N SER A 38 2.47 -21.52 20.17
CA SER A 38 1.68 -22.72 19.85
C SER A 38 0.75 -23.20 20.98
N ASN A 39 1.10 -22.90 22.24
CA ASN A 39 0.31 -23.25 23.41
C ASN A 39 -0.60 -22.09 23.91
N GLU A 40 -0.51 -20.91 23.29
CA GLU A 40 -1.23 -19.70 23.70
C GLU A 40 -2.55 -19.60 22.92
N LYS A 41 -3.65 -20.01 23.56
CA LYS A 41 -4.98 -20.07 22.91
C LYS A 41 -5.65 -18.71 22.70
N ASP A 42 -5.22 -17.71 23.46
CA ASP A 42 -5.85 -16.39 23.50
C ASP A 42 -5.10 -15.35 22.64
N ILE A 43 -4.07 -15.79 21.91
CA ILE A 43 -3.26 -14.95 21.03
C ILE A 43 -3.71 -15.13 19.59
N PHE A 44 -4.10 -14.04 18.97
CA PHE A 44 -4.42 -13.98 17.54
C PHE A 44 -3.15 -13.69 16.73
N LEU A 45 -2.76 -14.62 15.84
CA LEU A 45 -1.63 -14.40 14.94
C LEU A 45 -2.08 -13.66 13.68
N ALA A 46 -1.62 -12.43 13.52
CA ALA A 46 -1.73 -11.66 12.29
C ALA A 46 -0.54 -11.99 11.37
N ASP A 47 -0.59 -13.16 10.72
CA ASP A 47 0.47 -13.56 9.79
C ASP A 47 0.41 -12.83 8.44
N PHE A 48 1.47 -13.00 7.65
CA PHE A 48 1.63 -12.40 6.32
C PHE A 48 0.40 -12.62 5.44
N LYS A 49 -0.07 -13.87 5.35
CA LYS A 49 -1.13 -14.22 4.41
C LYS A 49 -2.47 -13.67 4.87
N TYR A 50 -2.72 -13.71 6.17
CA TYR A 50 -3.93 -13.17 6.76
C TYR A 50 -4.06 -11.66 6.53
N VAL A 51 -3.00 -10.89 6.78
CA VAL A 51 -3.01 -9.44 6.54
C VAL A 51 -3.10 -9.13 5.04
N GLU A 52 -2.41 -9.88 4.18
CA GLU A 52 -2.55 -9.76 2.73
C GLU A 52 -3.99 -10.00 2.25
N ASP A 53 -4.66 -11.02 2.78
CA ASP A 53 -6.05 -11.34 2.41
C ASP A 53 -7.04 -10.26 2.87
N LEU A 54 -6.88 -9.74 4.09
CA LEU A 54 -7.71 -8.64 4.57
C LEU A 54 -7.53 -7.36 3.74
N LEU A 55 -6.29 -6.98 3.44
CA LEU A 55 -6.01 -5.79 2.64
C LEU A 55 -6.52 -5.96 1.20
N PHE A 56 -6.36 -7.15 0.61
CA PHE A 56 -6.92 -7.46 -0.69
C PHE A 56 -8.45 -7.35 -0.70
N GLU A 57 -9.14 -7.90 0.30
CA GLU A 57 -10.60 -7.82 0.40
C GLU A 57 -11.07 -6.37 0.55
N ALA A 58 -10.43 -5.60 1.45
CA ALA A 58 -10.75 -4.19 1.67
C ALA A 58 -10.56 -3.36 0.37
N CYS A 59 -9.42 -3.52 -0.32
CA CYS A 59 -9.18 -2.83 -1.58
C CYS A 59 -10.15 -3.27 -2.69
N SER A 60 -10.48 -4.56 -2.74
CA SER A 60 -11.45 -5.10 -3.71
C SER A 60 -12.82 -4.47 -3.52
N ASN A 61 -13.29 -4.35 -2.27
CA ASN A 61 -14.55 -3.72 -1.94
C ASN A 61 -14.59 -2.24 -2.34
N VAL A 62 -13.48 -1.50 -2.16
CA VAL A 62 -13.39 -0.12 -2.62
C VAL A 62 -13.49 -0.02 -4.14
N ILE A 63 -12.73 -0.85 -4.87
CA ILE A 63 -12.77 -0.88 -6.34
C ILE A 63 -14.17 -1.26 -6.85
N GLU A 64 -14.80 -2.27 -6.27
CA GLU A 64 -16.16 -2.66 -6.62
C GLU A 64 -17.17 -1.53 -6.37
N LYS A 65 -17.06 -0.83 -5.25
CA LYS A 65 -17.91 0.33 -4.95
C LYS A 65 -17.66 1.47 -5.94
N PHE A 66 -16.40 1.78 -6.23
CA PHE A 66 -16.01 2.83 -7.18
C PHE A 66 -16.54 2.51 -8.58
N SER A 67 -16.45 1.24 -9.01
CA SER A 67 -16.89 0.80 -10.35
C SER A 67 -18.38 1.06 -10.64
N ARG A 68 -19.20 1.19 -9.59
CA ARG A 68 -20.65 1.46 -9.67
C ARG A 68 -20.98 2.94 -9.51
N SER A 69 -19.99 3.79 -9.29
CA SER A 69 -20.15 5.24 -9.17
C SER A 69 -20.16 5.91 -10.54
N GLU A 70 -20.70 7.13 -10.60
CA GLU A 70 -20.63 7.97 -11.81
C GLU A 70 -19.21 8.40 -12.19
N ASN A 71 -18.25 8.24 -11.27
CA ASN A 71 -16.85 8.60 -11.46
C ASN A 71 -16.02 7.47 -12.09
N ASN A 72 -16.59 6.28 -12.30
CA ASN A 72 -15.92 5.20 -13.02
C ASN A 72 -15.90 5.50 -14.52
N LYS A 73 -14.98 6.37 -14.93
CA LYS A 73 -14.83 6.80 -16.31
C LYS A 73 -13.39 7.17 -16.58
N ASP A 74 -12.82 6.61 -17.66
CA ASP A 74 -11.45 6.89 -18.11
C ASP A 74 -10.44 6.84 -16.94
N VAL A 75 -10.53 5.78 -16.13
CA VAL A 75 -9.61 5.51 -15.00
C VAL A 75 -8.25 5.14 -15.59
N PHE A 76 -7.22 5.93 -15.29
CA PHE A 76 -5.89 5.71 -15.84
C PHE A 76 -4.86 5.27 -14.79
N VAL A 77 -5.15 5.44 -13.50
CA VAL A 77 -4.20 5.02 -12.46
C VAL A 77 -4.87 4.71 -11.12
N ILE A 78 -4.31 3.71 -10.43
CA ILE A 78 -4.56 3.41 -9.02
C ILE A 78 -3.23 3.39 -8.26
N ALA A 79 -3.18 4.08 -7.13
CA ALA A 79 -2.05 4.00 -6.20
C ALA A 79 -2.51 3.31 -4.91
N LEU A 80 -1.77 2.29 -4.46
CA LEU A 80 -1.87 1.76 -3.11
C LEU A 80 -0.74 2.34 -2.27
N TYR A 81 -1.07 3.31 -1.43
CA TYR A 81 -0.17 3.84 -0.42
C TYR A 81 -0.06 2.83 0.73
N VAL A 82 1.19 2.52 1.11
CA VAL A 82 1.51 1.65 2.24
C VAL A 82 2.33 2.45 3.25
N ASP A 83 1.77 2.61 4.44
CA ASP A 83 2.42 3.25 5.58
C ASP A 83 3.17 2.20 6.40
N THR A 84 4.49 2.11 6.19
CA THR A 84 5.36 1.15 6.89
C THR A 84 5.60 1.52 8.35
N GLU A 85 5.38 2.78 8.74
CA GLU A 85 5.47 3.23 10.12
C GLU A 85 4.16 2.93 10.87
N GLY A 86 3.05 3.35 10.29
CA GLY A 86 1.70 3.27 10.86
C GLY A 86 1.02 1.92 10.73
N GLY A 87 1.40 1.10 9.75
CA GLY A 87 0.68 -0.13 9.40
C GLY A 87 -0.61 0.10 8.62
N TYR A 88 -0.87 1.34 8.21
CA TYR A 88 -2.06 1.74 7.45
C TYR A 88 -1.82 1.58 5.94
N CYS A 89 -2.91 1.46 5.19
CA CYS A 89 -2.88 1.52 3.73
C CYS A 89 -3.99 2.46 3.24
N GLY A 90 -3.78 3.06 2.07
CA GLY A 90 -4.75 3.91 1.38
C GLY A 90 -4.79 3.55 -0.09
N ILE A 91 -5.98 3.49 -0.68
CA ILE A 91 -6.11 3.35 -2.14
C ILE A 91 -6.58 4.68 -2.72
N SER A 92 -5.86 5.15 -3.72
CA SER A 92 -6.16 6.38 -4.45
C SER A 92 -6.42 6.06 -5.92
N ILE A 93 -7.44 6.67 -6.51
CA ILE A 93 -7.86 6.45 -7.89
C ILE A 93 -7.88 7.80 -8.62
N ASN A 94 -7.37 7.84 -9.85
CA ASN A 94 -7.47 9.02 -10.70
C ASN A 94 -8.16 8.70 -12.03
N THR A 95 -8.79 9.71 -12.60
CA THR A 95 -9.59 9.64 -13.83
C THR A 95 -9.25 10.82 -14.71
N GLU A 96 -9.31 10.66 -16.03
CA GLU A 96 -9.03 11.77 -16.96
C GLU A 96 -9.88 13.02 -16.66
N PRO A 97 -11.21 12.94 -16.43
CA PRO A 97 -12.02 14.13 -16.18
C PRO A 97 -11.61 14.91 -14.94
N GLU A 98 -11.28 14.24 -13.84
CA GLU A 98 -10.88 14.93 -12.61
C GLU A 98 -9.44 15.42 -12.67
N TYR A 99 -8.54 14.66 -13.29
CA TYR A 99 -7.17 15.09 -13.55
C TYR A 99 -7.14 16.41 -14.35
N ARG A 100 -7.95 16.52 -15.41
CA ARG A 100 -8.05 17.74 -16.22
C ARG A 100 -8.49 18.96 -15.40
N LYS A 101 -9.44 18.79 -14.46
CA LYS A 101 -9.84 19.87 -13.55
C LYS A 101 -8.72 20.31 -12.62
N ILE A 102 -7.87 19.38 -12.18
CA ILE A 102 -6.73 19.66 -11.29
C ILE A 102 -5.66 20.46 -12.03
N ILE A 103 -5.27 20.03 -13.23
CA ILE A 103 -4.24 20.73 -14.01
C ILE A 103 -4.70 22.14 -14.41
N ASP A 104 -5.95 22.28 -14.87
CA ASP A 104 -6.49 23.58 -15.29
C ASP A 104 -6.51 24.59 -14.13
N LYS A 105 -6.68 24.11 -12.90
CA LYS A 105 -6.77 24.94 -11.70
C LYS A 105 -5.41 25.27 -11.09
N TRP A 106 -4.52 24.28 -11.00
CA TRP A 106 -3.32 24.38 -10.17
C TRP A 106 -2.02 24.38 -10.96
N TYR A 107 -2.05 23.92 -12.21
CA TYR A 107 -0.88 23.79 -13.08
C TYR A 107 -1.14 24.32 -14.50
N PRO A 108 -1.72 25.53 -14.67
CA PRO A 108 -2.12 26.03 -15.99
C PRO A 108 -0.95 26.33 -16.93
N ASP A 109 0.25 26.52 -16.37
CA ASP A 109 1.46 26.91 -17.11
C ASP A 109 2.48 25.76 -17.28
N GLU A 110 2.22 24.60 -16.68
CA GLU A 110 3.11 23.43 -16.76
C GLU A 110 2.94 22.72 -18.12
N SER A 111 4.04 22.19 -18.66
CA SER A 111 3.97 21.45 -19.92
C SER A 111 3.35 20.05 -19.73
N GLU A 112 2.69 19.53 -20.77
CA GLU A 112 2.21 18.14 -20.78
C GLU A 112 3.35 17.14 -20.53
N GLU A 113 4.59 17.44 -20.91
CA GLU A 113 5.74 16.58 -20.62
C GLU A 113 6.05 16.52 -19.11
N GLU A 114 6.07 17.68 -18.43
CA GLU A 114 6.31 17.76 -16.99
C GLU A 114 5.19 17.09 -16.20
N LEU A 115 3.94 17.37 -16.58
CA LEU A 115 2.73 16.84 -15.96
C LEU A 115 2.62 15.31 -16.09
N ASN A 116 3.03 14.76 -17.23
CA ASN A 116 2.96 13.32 -17.54
C ASN A 116 4.27 12.56 -17.27
N SER A 117 5.29 13.23 -16.72
CA SER A 117 6.52 12.54 -16.30
C SER A 117 6.24 11.57 -15.13
N LEU A 118 7.16 10.64 -14.87
CA LEU A 118 7.03 9.68 -13.75
C LEU A 118 6.79 10.36 -12.39
N TYR A 119 7.30 11.57 -12.23
CA TYR A 119 7.18 12.39 -11.01
C TYR A 119 6.20 13.56 -11.20
N GLY A 120 5.52 13.59 -12.35
CA GLY A 120 4.52 14.58 -12.68
C GLY A 120 3.24 14.35 -11.89
N VAL A 121 2.44 15.41 -11.77
CA VAL A 121 1.20 15.40 -10.98
C VAL A 121 0.20 14.35 -11.45
N ARG A 122 0.29 13.89 -12.71
CA ARG A 122 -0.56 12.79 -13.24
C ARG A 122 -0.45 11.52 -12.41
N TYR A 123 0.74 11.20 -11.92
CA TYR A 123 1.02 9.94 -11.20
C TYR A 123 1.45 10.19 -9.75
N HIS A 124 1.19 11.37 -9.20
CA HIS A 124 1.45 11.68 -7.81
C HIS A 124 0.17 11.46 -6.98
N ASP A 125 0.17 10.45 -6.12
CA ASP A 125 -1.03 9.96 -5.42
C ASP A 125 -1.67 11.00 -4.49
N SER A 126 -0.87 11.92 -3.92
CA SER A 126 -1.43 13.03 -3.12
C SER A 126 -2.25 14.04 -3.93
N ALA A 127 -2.15 14.01 -5.26
CA ALA A 127 -2.96 14.83 -6.16
C ALA A 127 -4.23 14.10 -6.61
N PHE A 128 -4.44 12.83 -6.22
CA PHE A 128 -5.58 12.08 -6.74
C PHE A 128 -6.87 12.54 -6.07
N PRO A 129 -7.95 12.70 -6.85
CA PRO A 129 -9.23 13.25 -6.37
C PRO A 129 -10.01 12.25 -5.49
N PHE A 130 -9.76 10.95 -5.66
CA PHE A 130 -10.48 9.88 -4.97
C PHE A 130 -9.53 9.08 -4.11
N THR A 131 -9.51 9.36 -2.82
CA THR A 131 -8.63 8.68 -1.86
C THR A 131 -9.45 8.06 -0.74
N PHE A 132 -9.23 6.77 -0.51
CA PHE A 132 -10.05 5.93 0.36
C PHE A 132 -9.17 5.32 1.48
N PHE A 133 -8.93 6.10 2.54
CA PHE A 133 -8.25 5.59 3.73
C PHE A 133 -9.25 4.91 4.67
N SER A 134 -10.32 5.62 5.04
CA SER A 134 -11.28 5.13 6.04
C SER A 134 -12.10 3.96 5.55
N GLU A 135 -12.37 3.86 4.25
CA GLU A 135 -13.09 2.73 3.67
C GLU A 135 -12.30 1.42 3.69
N LEU A 136 -10.97 1.49 3.83
CA LEU A 136 -10.13 0.30 4.00
C LEU A 136 -10.09 -0.19 5.46
N ILE A 137 -10.45 0.66 6.42
CA ILE A 137 -10.38 0.35 7.85
C ILE A 137 -11.60 -0.48 8.25
N THR A 138 -11.47 -1.80 8.17
CA THR A 138 -12.40 -2.73 8.83
C THR A 138 -12.04 -2.86 10.32
N PRO A 139 -12.97 -3.24 11.21
CA PRO A 139 -12.64 -3.41 12.64
C PRO A 139 -11.48 -4.37 12.88
N GLN A 140 -11.34 -5.41 12.06
CA GLN A 140 -10.24 -6.36 12.15
C GLN A 140 -8.91 -5.75 11.68
N LEU A 141 -8.90 -4.98 10.58
CA LEU A 141 -7.71 -4.28 10.12
C LEU A 141 -7.29 -3.18 11.09
N GLU A 142 -8.24 -2.41 11.62
CA GLU A 142 -7.98 -1.37 12.62
C GLU A 142 -7.25 -1.93 13.84
N GLU A 143 -7.72 -3.06 14.36
CA GLU A 143 -7.10 -3.70 15.52
C GLU A 143 -5.66 -4.17 15.22
N ILE A 144 -5.45 -4.77 14.05
CA ILE A 144 -4.12 -5.23 13.59
C ILE A 144 -3.20 -4.04 13.38
N THR A 145 -3.66 -2.97 12.73
CA THR A 145 -2.89 -1.77 12.47
C THR A 145 -2.55 -1.04 13.77
N ASN A 146 -3.48 -0.98 14.74
CA ASN A 146 -3.20 -0.43 16.07
C ASN A 146 -2.08 -1.20 16.79
N ALA A 147 -2.15 -2.54 16.77
CA ALA A 147 -1.11 -3.40 17.33
C ALA A 147 0.22 -3.22 16.61
N TYR A 148 0.20 -3.20 15.27
CA TYR A 148 1.38 -2.96 14.43
C TYR A 148 2.05 -1.64 14.81
N TYR A 149 1.31 -0.53 14.81
CA TYR A 149 1.82 0.80 15.15
C TYR A 149 2.46 0.81 16.53
N CYS A 150 1.75 0.29 17.55
CA CYS A 150 2.25 0.29 18.92
C CYS A 150 3.55 -0.50 19.07
N ILE A 151 3.67 -1.62 18.36
CA ILE A 151 4.88 -2.43 18.37
C ILE A 151 6.00 -1.73 17.60
N ASN A 152 5.73 -1.28 16.37
CA ASN A 152 6.73 -0.72 15.47
C ASN A 152 7.34 0.59 16.00
N THR A 153 6.52 1.39 16.69
CA THR A 153 6.96 2.66 17.30
C THR A 153 7.37 2.52 18.76
N GLU A 154 7.27 1.33 19.35
CA GLU A 154 7.48 1.09 20.79
C GLU A 154 6.64 2.04 21.69
N HIS A 155 5.44 2.42 21.22
CA HIS A 155 4.52 3.33 21.90
C HIS A 155 3.17 2.66 22.15
N PRO A 156 3.00 1.92 23.26
CA PRO A 156 1.79 1.16 23.53
C PRO A 156 0.66 2.06 24.04
N ILE A 157 -0.02 2.76 23.12
CA ILE A 157 -1.05 3.76 23.47
C ILE A 157 -2.44 3.44 22.92
N LEU A 158 -2.53 2.65 21.84
CA LEU A 158 -3.79 2.37 21.15
C LEU A 158 -4.54 1.19 21.78
N ASP A 159 -5.85 1.16 21.61
CA ASP A 159 -6.67 0.09 22.17
C ASP A 159 -6.79 -1.09 21.18
N VAL A 160 -6.68 -2.30 21.71
CA VAL A 160 -7.01 -3.58 21.02
C VAL A 160 -7.89 -4.42 21.94
N GLN A 161 -8.74 -5.26 21.35
CA GLN A 161 -9.68 -6.11 22.10
C GLN A 161 -9.08 -7.48 22.45
N ARG A 162 -8.16 -7.98 21.62
CA ARG A 162 -7.44 -9.25 21.83
C ARG A 162 -5.93 -9.07 21.79
N LYS A 163 -5.21 -10.08 22.26
CA LYS A 163 -3.75 -10.15 22.09
C LYS A 163 -3.44 -10.42 20.62
N ILE A 164 -2.68 -9.53 19.97
CA ILE A 164 -2.30 -9.66 18.56
C ILE A 164 -0.81 -9.94 18.47
N ALA A 165 -0.47 -11.07 17.88
CA ALA A 165 0.90 -11.48 17.61
C ALA A 165 1.27 -11.21 16.15
N PHE A 166 2.52 -10.83 15.97
CA PHE A 166 3.21 -10.84 14.70
C PHE A 166 4.48 -11.68 14.82
N HIS A 167 4.92 -12.27 13.72
CA HIS A 167 6.32 -12.71 13.64
C HIS A 167 7.23 -11.49 13.80
N LYS A 168 8.36 -11.60 14.51
CA LYS A 168 9.28 -10.47 14.65
C LYS A 168 9.80 -9.93 13.30
N SER A 169 9.78 -10.76 12.27
CA SER A 169 10.11 -10.41 10.88
C SER A 169 8.94 -9.84 10.06
N PHE A 170 7.85 -9.38 10.67
CA PHE A 170 6.62 -8.99 9.97
C PHE A 170 6.56 -7.52 9.56
N PHE A 171 7.49 -6.66 10.01
CA PHE A 171 7.31 -5.22 9.92
C PHE A 171 7.50 -4.66 8.50
N GLU A 172 8.25 -3.57 8.37
CA GLU A 172 8.39 -2.82 7.13
C GLU A 172 8.58 -3.70 5.88
N GLU A 173 9.48 -4.69 5.95
CA GLU A 173 9.74 -5.61 4.85
C GLU A 173 8.49 -6.31 4.29
N ASN A 174 7.65 -6.84 5.17
CA ASN A 174 6.55 -7.70 4.81
C ASN A 174 5.34 -6.85 4.46
N LEU A 175 5.18 -5.68 5.08
CA LEU A 175 4.11 -4.77 4.70
C LEU A 175 4.29 -4.22 3.27
N ILE A 176 5.53 -3.92 2.87
CA ILE A 176 5.86 -3.56 1.47
C ILE A 176 5.50 -4.71 0.52
N LEU A 177 5.93 -5.94 0.86
CA LEU A 177 5.65 -7.13 0.04
C LEU A 177 4.16 -7.44 -0.04
N ILE A 178 3.41 -7.26 1.06
CA ILE A 178 1.95 -7.38 1.09
C ILE A 178 1.33 -6.37 0.12
N GLY A 179 1.75 -5.10 0.14
CA GLY A 179 1.25 -4.09 -0.80
C GLY A 179 1.46 -4.50 -2.26
N ILE A 180 2.66 -4.97 -2.60
CA ILE A 180 2.99 -5.44 -3.96
C ILE A 180 2.10 -6.63 -4.35
N ASN A 181 1.92 -7.60 -3.44
CA ASN A 181 1.08 -8.76 -3.68
C ASN A 181 -0.39 -8.38 -3.84
N VAL A 182 -0.90 -7.47 -3.01
CA VAL A 182 -2.28 -6.96 -3.09
C VAL A 182 -2.52 -6.33 -4.45
N VAL A 183 -1.69 -5.37 -4.89
CA VAL A 183 -1.85 -4.74 -6.23
C VAL A 183 -1.81 -5.78 -7.35
N ASN A 184 -0.90 -6.75 -7.27
CA ASN A 184 -0.83 -7.81 -8.27
C ASN A 184 -2.08 -8.72 -8.28
N ARG A 185 -2.67 -9.01 -7.12
CA ARG A 185 -3.93 -9.78 -7.01
C ARG A 185 -5.14 -8.99 -7.52
N LEU A 186 -5.17 -7.68 -7.28
CA LEU A 186 -6.25 -6.78 -7.72
C LEU A 186 -6.34 -6.67 -9.26
N LYS A 187 -5.30 -7.05 -10.00
CA LYS A 187 -5.35 -7.10 -11.48
C LYS A 187 -6.54 -7.88 -12.03
N ASN A 188 -7.00 -8.90 -11.30
CA ASN A 188 -8.16 -9.71 -11.71
C ASN A 188 -9.50 -8.99 -11.59
N ILE A 189 -9.57 -7.86 -10.87
CA ILE A 189 -10.81 -7.09 -10.67
C ILE A 189 -10.81 -5.75 -11.40
N PHE A 190 -9.68 -5.31 -11.95
CA PHE A 190 -9.61 -4.05 -12.70
C PHE A 190 -10.51 -4.02 -13.93
N SER A 191 -10.95 -5.18 -14.44
CA SER A 191 -11.95 -5.27 -15.51
C SER A 191 -13.33 -4.71 -15.13
N LEU A 192 -13.56 -4.42 -13.85
CA LEU A 192 -14.77 -3.72 -13.40
C LEU A 192 -14.72 -2.21 -13.70
N LEU A 193 -13.52 -1.66 -13.91
CA LEU A 193 -13.29 -0.25 -14.11
C LEU A 193 -13.36 0.10 -15.61
N ASP A 194 -13.90 1.28 -15.90
CA ASP A 194 -13.82 1.90 -17.21
C ASP A 194 -12.44 2.54 -17.33
N THR A 195 -11.50 1.83 -17.95
CA THR A 195 -10.06 2.15 -17.94
C THR A 195 -9.57 2.71 -19.26
N THR A 196 -8.55 3.56 -19.20
CA THR A 196 -7.80 3.99 -20.39
C THR A 196 -6.86 2.87 -20.88
N GLU A 197 -6.38 2.97 -22.13
CA GLU A 197 -5.45 1.98 -22.70
C GLU A 197 -4.11 1.91 -21.94
N ASP A 198 -3.71 3.01 -21.31
CA ASP A 198 -2.48 3.15 -20.54
C ASP A 198 -2.67 2.92 -19.04
N PHE A 199 -3.83 2.39 -18.61
CA PHE A 199 -4.14 2.17 -17.21
C PHE A 199 -3.11 1.28 -16.50
N PHE A 200 -2.70 1.68 -15.30
CA PHE A 200 -1.89 0.85 -14.42
C PHE A 200 -2.19 1.07 -12.94
N ALA A 201 -1.69 0.15 -12.10
CA ALA A 201 -1.76 0.26 -10.66
C ALA A 201 -0.37 0.07 -10.04
N TYR A 202 -0.07 0.82 -8.97
CA TYR A 202 1.23 0.76 -8.31
C TYR A 202 1.16 0.92 -6.80
N VAL A 203 2.24 0.51 -6.14
CA VAL A 203 2.46 0.73 -4.71
C VAL A 203 3.31 1.99 -4.53
N THR A 204 2.95 2.81 -3.54
CA THR A 204 3.71 3.99 -3.14
C THR A 204 3.95 3.97 -1.63
N LEU A 205 5.04 4.58 -1.20
CA LEU A 205 5.50 4.68 0.19
C LEU A 205 5.74 6.14 0.55
N HIS A 206 5.72 6.46 1.84
CA HIS A 206 6.13 7.78 2.32
C HIS A 206 7.65 7.98 2.15
N ASP A 207 8.07 9.20 1.79
CA ASP A 207 9.47 9.66 1.78
C ASP A 207 10.50 8.76 1.06
N VAL A 208 10.09 8.02 0.04
CA VAL A 208 11.03 7.27 -0.81
C VAL A 208 11.61 8.14 -1.92
N ASN A 209 12.88 7.90 -2.26
CA ASN A 209 13.51 8.58 -3.37
C ASN A 209 13.00 8.07 -4.73
N ALA A 210 13.29 8.85 -5.77
CA ALA A 210 12.95 8.59 -7.17
C ALA A 210 13.24 7.15 -7.63
N GLU A 211 14.43 6.62 -7.31
CA GLU A 211 14.85 5.28 -7.74
C GLU A 211 14.01 4.17 -7.08
N LEU A 212 13.65 4.33 -5.81
CA LEU A 212 12.80 3.39 -5.09
C LEU A 212 11.35 3.47 -5.56
N SER A 213 10.83 4.67 -5.81
CA SER A 213 9.49 4.85 -6.39
C SER A 213 9.38 4.17 -7.76
N GLU A 214 10.37 4.38 -8.63
CA GLU A 214 10.46 3.71 -9.92
C GLU A 214 10.50 2.19 -9.77
N LEU A 215 11.29 1.69 -8.82
CA LEU A 215 11.40 0.25 -8.56
C LEU A 215 10.06 -0.35 -8.09
N LEU A 216 9.33 0.32 -7.20
CA LEU A 216 8.01 -0.11 -6.74
C LEU A 216 7.00 -0.18 -7.89
N ILE A 217 6.96 0.85 -8.73
CA ILE A 217 6.09 0.89 -9.91
C ILE A 217 6.41 -0.29 -10.84
N LYS A 218 7.69 -0.56 -11.10
CA LYS A 218 8.10 -1.72 -11.93
C LYS A 218 7.74 -3.08 -11.34
N LYS A 219 7.43 -3.19 -10.04
CA LYS A 219 6.98 -4.46 -9.43
C LYS A 219 5.51 -4.76 -9.67
N THR A 220 4.72 -3.77 -10.06
CA THR A 220 3.28 -3.92 -10.27
C THR A 220 2.85 -3.58 -11.70
N VAL A 221 3.64 -2.81 -12.44
CA VAL A 221 3.36 -2.40 -13.83
C VAL A 221 4.12 -3.27 -14.84
N PRO A 222 3.49 -3.71 -15.94
CA PRO A 222 4.21 -4.39 -17.02
C PRO A 222 5.35 -3.53 -17.59
N ASN A 223 6.55 -4.08 -17.75
CA ASN A 223 7.72 -3.35 -18.27
C ASN A 223 7.45 -2.62 -19.60
N LEU A 224 6.71 -3.26 -20.51
CA LEU A 224 6.37 -2.64 -21.80
C LEU A 224 5.57 -1.35 -21.62
N LEU A 225 4.58 -1.35 -20.72
CA LEU A 225 3.75 -0.18 -20.43
C LEU A 225 4.58 0.90 -19.72
N PHE A 226 5.41 0.50 -18.75
CA PHE A 226 6.33 1.41 -18.07
C PHE A 226 7.23 2.13 -19.08
N ASP A 227 7.85 1.40 -20.01
CA ASP A 227 8.74 1.97 -21.01
C ASP A 227 8.00 2.87 -22.02
N GLN A 228 6.76 2.52 -22.36
CA GLN A 228 5.91 3.34 -23.23
C GLN A 228 5.58 4.69 -22.59
N LEU A 229 5.32 4.71 -21.28
CA LEU A 229 4.93 5.89 -20.54
C LEU A 229 6.12 6.78 -20.15
N PHE A 230 7.26 6.18 -19.78
CA PHE A 230 8.32 6.90 -19.07
C PHE A 230 9.71 6.86 -19.74
N SER A 231 9.93 5.94 -20.69
CA SER A 231 11.25 5.72 -21.29
C SER A 231 11.43 6.40 -22.65
N LYS A 232 10.39 7.07 -23.19
CA LYS A 232 10.51 7.92 -24.38
C LYS A 232 10.77 9.38 -23.97
N LYS A 233 12.04 9.78 -24.07
CA LYS A 233 12.49 11.16 -24.22
C LYS A 233 13.06 11.32 -25.61
#